data_AF-A0A822ZIP7-F1
#
_entry.id   AF-A0A822ZIP7-F1
#
_cell.length_a   1.000
_cell.length_b   1.000
_cell.length_c   1.000
_cell.angle_alpha   90.00
_cell.angle_beta   90.00
_cell.angle_gamma   90.00
#
_symmetry.space_group_name_H-M   'P 1'
#
loop_
_entity.id
_entity.type
_entity.pdbx_description
1 polymer ?
#
loop_
_entity_poly.entity_id
_entity_poly.type
_entity_poly.pdbx_seq_one_letter_code
_entity_poly.pdbx_strand_id
1 'polypeptide(L)' 'MPMSTMSVINLLNRLKVKEVGAVKEQVVDFGFNEGLALVKASMKSTTVLTDIFIEKKELCFGP' A
#
# COMPACT_ATOMS: atom_id res chain seq x y z
N MET A 1 13.43 14.02 -4.06
CA MET A 1 13.27 14.04 -5.53
C MET A 1 11.83 13.67 -5.84
N PRO A 2 11.05 14.48 -6.57
CA PRO A 2 9.68 14.08 -6.93
C PRO A 2 9.74 12.93 -7.95
N MET A 3 8.86 11.94 -7.80
CA MET A 3 8.64 10.95 -8.86
C MET A 3 8.02 11.66 -10.06
N SER A 4 8.59 11.46 -11.25
CA SER A 4 8.00 11.96 -12.48
C SER A 4 6.65 11.27 -12.73
N THR A 5 5.63 12.02 -13.12
CA THR A 5 4.27 11.53 -13.39
C THR A 5 4.24 10.34 -14.35
N MET A 6 5.12 10.33 -15.36
CA MET A 6 5.23 9.20 -16.30
C MET A 6 5.69 7.91 -15.62
N SER A 7 6.54 7.98 -14.61
CA SER A 7 7.02 6.81 -13.86
C SER A 7 5.89 6.18 -13.04
N VAL A 8 5.07 7.01 -12.40
CA VAL A 8 3.88 6.59 -11.64
C VAL A 8 2.88 5.89 -12.56
N ILE A 9 2.57 6.47 -13.73
CA ILE A 9 1.63 5.88 -14.70
C ILE A 9 2.14 4.52 -15.20
N ASN A 10 3.43 4.40 -15.52
CA ASN A 10 4.02 3.14 -15.97
C ASN A 10 3.96 2.05 -14.88
N LEU A 11 4.18 2.42 -13.61
CA LEU A 11 4.04 1.52 -12.47
C LEU A 11 2.59 1.00 -12.33
N LEU A 12 1.59 1.89 -12.40
CA LEU A 12 0.18 1.51 -12.32
C LEU A 12 -0.21 0.52 -13.44
N ASN A 13 0.29 0.76 -14.66
CA ASN A 13 0.07 -0.14 -15.79
C ASN A 13 0.66 -1.54 -15.54
N ARG A 14 1.88 -1.62 -14.97
CA ARG A 14 2.50 -2.91 -14.59
C ARG A 14 1.71 -3.66 -13.53
N LEU A 15 1.02 -2.95 -12.64
CA LEU A 15 0.16 -3.53 -11.62
C LEU A 15 -1.24 -3.92 -12.16
N LYS A 16 -1.47 -3.79 -13.48
CA LYS A 16 -2.74 -4.12 -14.15
C LYS A 16 -3.95 -3.36 -13.59
N VAL A 17 -3.73 -2.14 -13.11
CA VAL A 17 -4.82 -1.24 -12.70
C VAL A 17 -5.60 -0.83 -13.94
N LYS A 18 -6.87 -1.26 -14.04
CA LYS A 18 -7.74 -1.00 -15.20
C LYS A 18 -8.32 0.42 -15.21
N GLU A 19 -8.54 0.99 -14.03
CA GLU A 19 -9.15 2.30 -13.87
C GLU A 19 -8.33 3.14 -12.89
N VAL A 20 -7.54 4.06 -13.43
CA VAL A 20 -6.68 4.96 -12.63
C VAL A 20 -7.53 5.90 -11.76
N GLY A 21 -8.74 6.26 -12.22
CA GLY A 21 -9.67 7.09 -11.45
C GLY A 21 -10.18 6.44 -10.15
N ALA A 22 -10.08 5.11 -10.03
CA ALA A 22 -10.41 4.38 -8.81
C ALA A 22 -9.23 4.32 -7.82
N VAL A 23 -8.02 4.75 -8.21
CA VAL A 23 -6.85 4.77 -7.34
C VAL A 23 -6.90 6.00 -6.45
N LYS A 24 -6.80 5.79 -5.14
CA LYS A 24 -6.75 6.86 -4.14
C LYS A 24 -5.32 7.06 -3.63
N GLU A 25 -4.86 8.30 -3.65
CA GLU A 25 -3.63 8.66 -2.95
C GLU A 25 -3.88 8.66 -1.43
N GLN A 26 -2.96 8.06 -0.68
CA GLN A 26 -3.00 8.02 0.77
C GLN A 26 -1.64 8.45 1.32
N VAL A 27 -1.66 9.51 2.13
CA VAL A 27 -0.51 9.90 2.94
C VAL A 27 -0.68 9.24 4.29
N VAL A 28 0.37 8.54 4.75
CA VAL A 28 0.36 7.84 6.03
C VAL A 28 1.45 8.44 6.90
N ASP A 29 1.07 8.91 8.08
CA ASP A 29 2.01 9.35 9.10
C ASP A 29 2.47 8.12 9.88
N PHE A 30 3.78 8.00 10.13
CA PHE A 30 4.33 6.85 10.84
C PHE A 30 5.39 7.29 11.85
N GLY A 31 5.23 6.83 13.09
CA GLY A 31 6.16 7.07 14.20
C GLY A 31 7.14 5.91 14.38
N PHE A 32 7.79 5.88 15.55
CA PHE A 32 8.77 4.84 15.87
C PHE A 32 8.17 3.42 15.88
N ASN A 33 6.95 3.28 16.40
CA ASN A 33 6.29 1.98 16.51
C ASN A 33 5.87 1.45 15.13
N GLU A 34 5.30 2.30 14.29
CA GLU A 34 4.91 1.98 12.92
C GLU A 34 6.14 1.68 12.06
N GLY A 35 7.23 2.45 12.23
CA GLY A 35 8.50 2.20 11.56
C GLY A 35 9.12 0.84 11.96
N LEU A 36 9.10 0.49 13.24
CA LEU A 36 9.56 -0.82 13.71
C LEU A 36 8.68 -1.96 13.18
N ALA A 37 7.36 -1.76 13.14
CA ALA A 37 6.42 -2.73 12.57
C ALA A 37 6.65 -2.91 11.06
N LEU A 38 6.88 -1.82 10.33
CA LEU A 38 7.20 -1.82 8.91
C LEU A 38 8.48 -2.62 8.63
N VAL A 39 9.55 -2.38 9.39
CA VAL A 39 10.81 -3.11 9.26
C VAL A 39 10.60 -4.60 9.51
N LYS A 40 9.91 -4.96 10.60
CA LYS A 40 9.61 -6.36 10.93
C LYS A 40 8.78 -7.05 9.84
N ALA A 41 7.80 -6.35 9.27
CA ALA A 41 6.96 -6.89 8.20
C ALA A 41 7.75 -7.00 6.88
N SER A 42 8.68 -6.10 6.59
CA SER A 42 9.53 -6.16 5.39
C SER A 42 10.44 -7.39 5.33
N MET A 43 10.76 -7.99 6.46
CA MET A 43 11.52 -9.25 6.51
C MET A 43 10.64 -10.48 6.29
N LYS A 44 9.32 -10.34 6.37
CA LYS A 44 8.36 -11.46 6.41
C LYS A 44 7.37 -11.46 5.25
N SER A 45 7.10 -10.30 4.65
CA SER A 45 6.06 -10.11 3.66
C SER A 45 6.56 -9.34 2.45
N THR A 46 6.01 -9.68 1.28
CA THR A 46 6.20 -8.91 0.03
C THR A 46 5.15 -7.80 -0.12
N THR A 47 4.12 -7.77 0.72
CA THR A 47 3.01 -6.80 0.70
C THR A 47 2.98 -5.90 1.93
N VAL A 48 4.17 -5.58 2.46
CA VAL A 48 4.42 -4.88 3.73
C VAL A 48 3.51 -3.67 3.98
N LEU A 49 3.37 -2.77 3.00
CA LEU A 49 2.56 -1.55 3.16
C LEU A 49 1.08 -1.87 3.31
N THR A 50 0.58 -2.87 2.59
CA THR A 50 -0.79 -3.37 2.74
C THR A 50 -0.98 -3.99 4.13
N ASP A 51 -0.03 -4.83 4.56
CA ASP A 51 -0.14 -5.55 5.83
C ASP A 51 -0.10 -4.63 7.06
N ILE A 52 0.55 -3.47 6.95
CA ILE A 52 0.68 -2.51 8.07
C ILE A 52 -0.34 -1.39 8.01
N PHE A 53 -0.67 -0.87 6.82
CA PHE A 53 -1.46 0.36 6.68
C PHE A 53 -2.86 0.16 6.10
N ILE A 54 -3.16 -1.01 5.54
CA ILE A 54 -4.51 -1.34 5.07
C ILE A 54 -5.11 -2.33 6.07
N GLU A 55 -6.05 -1.86 6.90
CA GLU A 55 -6.84 -2.76 7.74
C GLU A 55 -7.50 -3.82 6.85
N LYS A 56 -7.18 -5.09 7.08
CA LYS A 56 -8.00 -6.18 6.57
C LYS A 56 -9.34 -6.06 7.25
N LYS A 57 -10.30 -5.47 6.54
CA LYS A 57 -11.70 -5.55 6.92
C LYS A 57 -12.03 -7.04 6.90
N GLU A 58 -12.10 -7.65 8.07
CA GLU A 58 -12.69 -8.97 8.24
C GLU A 58 -14.09 -8.85 7.62
N LEU A 59 -14.26 -9.39 6.41
CA LEU A 59 -15.57 -9.62 5.87
C LEU A 59 -16.15 -10.70 6.78
N CYS A 60 -16.93 -10.28 7.78
CA CYS A 60 -17.84 -11.16 8.48
C CYS A 60 -18.78 -11.78 7.44
N PHE A 61 -18.35 -12.88 6.83
CA PHE A 61 -19.23 -13.87 6.28
C PHE A 61 -19.72 -14.71 7.44
N GLY A 62 -20.85 -14.28 8.02
CA GLY A 62 -21.79 -15.27 8.53
C GLY A 62 -22.85 -14.75 9.49
N PRO A 63 -23.95 -15.51 9.62
CA PRO A 63 -24.35 -16.65 8.77
C PRO A 63 -25.06 -16.24 7.47
#